data_AF-A0A941PSD1-F1
#
_entry.id   AF-A0A941PSD1-F1
#
_cell.length_a   1.000
_cell.length_b   1.000
_cell.length_c   1.000
_cell.angle_alpha   90.00
_cell.angle_beta   90.00
_cell.angle_gamma   90.00
#
_symmetry.space_group_name_H-M   'P 1'
#
loop_
_entity.id
_entity.type
_entity.pdbx_description
1 polymer ?
#
loop_
_entity_poly.entity_id
_entity_poly.type
_entity_poly.pdbx_seq_one_letter_code
_entity_poly.pdbx_strand_id
1 'polypeptide(L)'
;MKTPRPRFTLPAAAIALVACAASAQLPVQNIDPGRHGNLAAAQRLVVQAFERLSDAQVANDYRLGGHVGRAKELLREANEEIKMAAESANRR
;
A
#
# COMPACT_ATOMS: atom_id res chain seq x y z
N MET A 1 18.40 61.47 9.99
CA MET A 1 17.50 60.51 10.66
C MET A 1 17.82 59.11 10.16
N LYS A 2 18.10 58.15 11.06
CA LYS A 2 18.47 56.76 10.74
C LYS A 2 17.20 55.94 10.50
N THR A 3 17.07 55.32 9.33
CA THR A 3 16.02 54.32 9.05
C THR A 3 16.50 52.92 9.52
N PRO A 4 15.64 52.11 10.15
CA PRO A 4 16.02 50.76 10.58
C PRO A 4 15.90 49.74 9.44
N ARG A 5 16.81 48.75 9.45
CA ARG A 5 16.94 47.66 8.47
C ARG A 5 15.74 46.69 8.53
N PRO A 6 15.31 46.11 7.39
CA PRO A 6 14.24 45.12 7.39
C PRO A 6 14.77 43.77 7.87
N ARG A 7 14.04 43.14 8.79
CA ARG A 7 14.29 41.75 9.22
C ARG A 7 13.63 40.82 8.22
N PHE A 8 14.42 40.18 7.37
CA PHE A 8 13.97 39.05 6.55
C PHE A 8 13.71 37.85 7.45
N THR A 9 12.44 37.49 7.61
CA THR A 9 12.03 36.19 8.16
C THR A 9 11.59 35.33 6.98
N LEU A 10 12.21 34.16 6.85
CA LEU A 10 11.98 33.13 5.82
C LEU A 10 11.51 31.84 6.54
N PRO A 11 10.81 30.92 5.85
CA PRO A 11 9.36 30.75 6.00
C PRO A 11 9.00 29.44 6.74
N ALA A 12 7.82 29.40 7.37
CA ALA A 12 7.25 28.16 7.89
C ALA A 12 6.74 27.30 6.72
N ALA A 13 7.47 26.22 6.42
CA ALA A 13 7.12 25.22 5.44
C ALA A 13 5.84 24.48 5.86
N ALA A 14 4.73 24.74 5.17
CA ALA A 14 3.53 23.91 5.27
C ALA A 14 3.72 22.68 4.37
N ILE A 15 4.06 21.55 4.97
CA ILE A 15 4.11 20.25 4.28
C ILE A 15 2.67 19.83 3.98
N ALA A 16 2.28 19.92 2.71
CA ALA A 16 1.02 19.39 2.23
C ALA A 16 1.05 17.85 2.25
N LEU A 17 0.34 17.25 3.21
CA LEU A 17 0.04 15.81 3.24
C LEU A 17 -0.99 15.50 2.15
N VAL A 18 -0.51 15.25 0.93
CA VAL A 18 -1.33 14.66 -0.13
C VAL A 18 -1.36 13.14 0.10
N ALA A 19 -2.33 12.68 0.90
CA ALA A 19 -2.69 11.28 0.92
C ALA A 19 -3.65 11.03 -0.26
N CYS A 20 -3.10 10.74 -1.45
CA CYS A 20 -3.91 10.21 -2.54
C CYS A 20 -4.48 8.86 -2.08
N ALA A 21 -5.73 8.86 -1.64
CA ALA A 21 -6.53 7.65 -1.47
C ALA A 21 -6.87 7.12 -2.87
N ALA A 22 -5.87 6.60 -3.58
CA ALA A 22 -6.13 5.71 -4.70
C ALA A 22 -6.94 4.56 -4.10
N SER A 23 -8.15 4.34 -4.61
CA SER A 23 -8.91 3.13 -4.36
C SER A 23 -8.10 1.95 -4.91
N ALA A 24 -7.18 1.46 -4.09
CA ALA A 24 -6.20 0.45 -4.43
C ALA A 24 -6.89 -0.91 -4.37
N GLN A 25 -7.55 -1.29 -5.46
CA GLN A 25 -7.99 -2.67 -5.60
C GLN A 25 -6.74 -3.54 -5.75
N LEU A 26 -6.64 -4.59 -4.93
CA LEU A 26 -5.50 -5.51 -4.99
C LEU A 26 -5.52 -6.25 -6.36
N PRO A 27 -4.36 -6.45 -7.01
CA PRO A 27 -4.31 -7.16 -8.30
C PRO A 27 -4.97 -8.54 -8.24
N VAL A 28 -5.74 -8.88 -9.28
CA VAL A 28 -6.50 -10.13 -9.38
C VAL A 28 -5.56 -11.34 -9.44
N GLN A 29 -5.96 -12.43 -8.76
CA GLN A 29 -5.26 -13.72 -8.74
C GLN A 29 -5.16 -14.30 -10.15
N ASN A 30 -3.94 -14.49 -10.67
CA ASN A 30 -3.74 -14.95 -12.05
C ASN A 30 -2.61 -16.00 -12.20
N ILE A 31 -2.12 -16.54 -11.09
CA ILE A 31 -1.19 -17.68 -11.12
C ILE A 31 -1.97 -18.96 -11.37
N ASP A 32 -1.56 -19.73 -12.38
CA ASP A 32 -2.12 -21.04 -12.68
C ASP A 32 -1.86 -22.02 -11.51
N PRO A 33 -2.90 -22.49 -10.80
CA PRO A 33 -2.74 -23.42 -9.69
C PRO A 33 -2.27 -24.81 -10.13
N GLY A 34 -2.45 -25.19 -11.40
CA GLY A 34 -1.96 -26.46 -11.94
C GLY A 34 -0.44 -26.47 -12.13
N ARG A 35 0.17 -25.30 -12.35
CA ARG A 35 1.61 -25.14 -12.48
C ARG A 35 2.29 -24.73 -11.16
N HIS A 36 1.67 -23.84 -10.40
CA HIS A 36 2.25 -23.24 -9.19
C HIS A 36 1.26 -23.24 -8.02
N GLY A 37 0.81 -24.42 -7.58
CA GLY A 37 -0.23 -24.56 -6.54
C GLY A 37 0.01 -23.75 -5.27
N ASN A 38 1.24 -23.75 -4.74
CA ASN A 38 1.59 -22.99 -3.53
C ASN A 38 1.60 -21.48 -3.75
N LEU A 39 2.10 -20.99 -4.88
CA LEU A 39 2.12 -19.55 -5.19
C LEU A 39 0.70 -19.03 -5.47
N ALA A 40 -0.11 -19.82 -6.19
CA ALA A 40 -1.52 -19.52 -6.39
C ALA A 40 -2.24 -19.43 -5.03
N ALA A 41 -2.02 -20.40 -4.13
CA ALA A 41 -2.59 -20.37 -2.78
C ALA A 41 -2.15 -19.14 -1.98
N ALA A 42 -0.87 -18.76 -2.05
CA ALA A 42 -0.34 -17.57 -1.40
C ALA A 42 -1.03 -16.28 -1.88
N GLN A 43 -1.22 -16.10 -3.20
CA GLN A 43 -1.98 -14.95 -3.72
C GLN A 43 -3.41 -14.91 -3.16
N ARG A 44 -4.10 -16.06 -3.05
CA ARG A 44 -5.46 -16.08 -2.49
C ARG A 44 -5.48 -15.65 -1.03
N LEU A 45 -4.49 -16.06 -0.25
CA LEU A 45 -4.39 -15.69 1.17
C LEU A 45 -4.10 -14.19 1.33
N VAL A 46 -3.24 -13.63 0.47
CA VAL A 46 -2.96 -12.19 0.44
C VAL A 46 -4.22 -11.38 0.12
N VAL A 47 -5.01 -11.82 -0.87
CA VAL A 47 -6.30 -11.18 -1.21
C VAL A 47 -7.28 -11.23 -0.04
N GLN A 48 -7.46 -12.41 0.57
CA GLN A 48 -8.34 -12.55 1.73
C GLN A 48 -7.87 -11.68 2.91
N ALA A 49 -6.56 -11.60 3.17
CA ALA A 49 -6.03 -10.73 4.21
C ALA A 49 -6.31 -9.25 3.93
N PHE A 50 -6.18 -8.81 2.66
CA PHE A 50 -6.48 -7.44 2.25
C PHE A 50 -7.97 -7.08 2.44
N GLU A 51 -8.88 -8.00 2.12
CA GLU A 51 -10.32 -7.85 2.35
C GLU A 51 -10.62 -7.72 3.84
N ARG A 52 -10.09 -8.61 4.68
CA ARG A 52 -10.27 -8.56 6.14
C ARG A 52 -9.71 -7.29 6.77
N LEU A 53 -8.60 -6.79 6.24
CA LEU A 53 -8.07 -5.49 6.63
C LEU A 53 -9.04 -4.37 6.27
N SER A 54 -9.68 -4.42 5.10
CA SER A 54 -10.68 -3.43 4.69
C SER A 54 -11.91 -3.45 5.60
N ASP A 55 -12.40 -4.65 5.95
CA ASP A 55 -13.48 -4.82 6.93
C ASP A 55 -13.09 -4.24 8.30
N ALA A 56 -11.85 -4.49 8.74
CA ALA A 56 -11.35 -3.95 9.99
C ALA A 56 -11.30 -2.41 9.98
N GLN A 57 -10.95 -1.77 8.84
CA GLN A 57 -11.00 -0.32 8.72
C GLN A 57 -12.42 0.19 8.96
N VAL A 58 -13.42 -0.42 8.32
CA VAL A 58 -14.83 -0.02 8.47
C VAL A 58 -15.31 -0.26 9.90
N ALA A 59 -15.05 -1.43 10.48
CA ALA A 59 -15.48 -1.81 11.82
C ALA A 59 -14.87 -0.95 12.95
N ASN A 60 -13.78 -0.25 12.67
CA ASN A 60 -13.08 0.60 13.65
C ASN A 60 -13.12 2.09 13.26
N ASP A 61 -14.07 2.51 12.42
CA ASP A 61 -14.23 3.89 11.95
C ASP A 61 -12.91 4.50 11.41
N TYR A 62 -12.07 3.65 10.79
CA TYR A 62 -10.75 4.00 10.29
C TYR A 62 -9.74 4.48 11.36
N ARG A 63 -10.06 4.36 12.65
CA ARG A 63 -9.23 4.80 13.80
C ARG A 63 -8.14 3.78 14.18
N LEU A 64 -7.47 3.20 13.19
CA LEU A 64 -6.44 2.15 13.37
C LEU A 64 -5.00 2.68 13.21
N GLY A 65 -4.79 3.97 13.46
CA GLY A 65 -3.46 4.60 13.44
C GLY A 65 -2.73 4.55 12.10
N GLY A 66 -3.45 4.35 10.99
CA GLY A 66 -2.85 4.20 9.66
C GLY A 66 -2.16 2.84 9.41
N HIS A 67 -2.07 1.97 10.42
CA HIS A 67 -1.39 0.67 10.31
C HIS A 67 -2.05 -0.25 9.29
N VAL A 68 -3.38 -0.24 9.21
CA VAL A 68 -4.10 -1.05 8.22
C VAL A 68 -3.82 -0.57 6.78
N GLY A 69 -3.69 0.74 6.57
CA GLY A 69 -3.27 1.28 5.28
C GLY A 69 -1.89 0.76 4.88
N ARG A 70 -0.91 0.83 5.81
CA ARG A 70 0.43 0.26 5.59
C ARG A 70 0.42 -1.25 5.37
N ALA A 71 -0.37 -2.00 6.12
CA ALA A 71 -0.47 -3.45 5.96
C ALA A 71 -1.03 -3.82 4.58
N LYS A 72 -2.07 -3.11 4.11
CA LYS A 72 -2.65 -3.28 2.77
C LYS A 72 -1.64 -3.01 1.66
N GLU A 73 -0.79 -2.00 1.83
CA GLU A 73 0.28 -1.69 0.87
C GLU A 73 1.34 -2.80 0.83
N LEU A 74 1.80 -3.29 1.99
CA LEU A 74 2.74 -4.41 2.04
C LEU A 74 2.15 -5.70 1.43
N LEU A 75 0.86 -5.94 1.61
CA LEU A 75 0.18 -7.07 0.95
C LEU A 75 0.12 -6.90 -0.57
N ARG A 76 0.01 -5.66 -1.08
CA ARG A 76 0.08 -5.38 -2.52
C ARG A 76 1.46 -5.71 -3.08
N GLU A 77 2.52 -5.22 -2.44
CA GLU A 77 3.90 -5.54 -2.81
C GLU A 77 4.15 -7.06 -2.76
N ALA A 78 3.71 -7.73 -1.69
CA ALA A 78 3.84 -9.18 -1.57
C ALA A 78 3.10 -9.93 -2.70
N ASN A 79 1.89 -9.49 -3.09
CA ASN A 79 1.13 -10.10 -4.17
C ASN A 79 1.86 -9.99 -5.53
N GLU A 80 2.51 -8.85 -5.77
CA GLU A 80 3.31 -8.58 -6.97
C GLU A 80 4.57 -9.48 -7.00
N GLU A 81 5.29 -9.60 -5.89
CA GLU A 81 6.45 -10.49 -5.77
C GLU A 81 6.10 -11.97 -5.98
N ILE A 82 4.97 -12.43 -5.43
CA ILE A 82 4.49 -13.80 -5.65
C ILE A 82 4.22 -14.05 -7.13
N LYS A 83 3.65 -13.06 -7.84
CA LYS A 83 3.45 -13.15 -9.30
C LYS A 83 4.78 -13.21 -10.04
N MET A 84 5.72 -12.33 -9.71
CA MET A 84 7.05 -12.31 -10.34
C MET A 84 7.81 -13.62 -10.09
N ALA A 85 7.64 -14.25 -8.93
CA ALA A 85 8.19 -15.57 -8.64
C ALA A 85 7.62 -16.64 -9.58
N ALA A 86 6.30 -16.66 -9.81
CA ALA A 86 5.67 -17.58 -10.76
C ALA A 86 6.14 -17.32 -12.20
N GLU A 87 6.22 -16.05 -12.62
CA GLU A 87 6.73 -15.68 -13.94
C GLU A 87 8.21 -16.07 -14.13
N SER A 88 9.04 -15.92 -13.10
CA SER A 88 10.44 -16.36 -13.11
C SER A 88 10.55 -17.87 -13.23
N ALA A 89 9.77 -18.62 -12.45
CA ALA A 89 9.69 -20.07 -12.55
C ALA A 89 9.14 -20.53 -13.92
N ASN A 90 8.28 -19.73 -14.56
CA ASN A 90 7.73 -20.04 -15.87
C ASN A 90 8.74 -19.96 -17.02
N ARG A 91 9.79 -19.14 -16.87
CA ARG A 91 10.84 -18.89 -17.86
C ARG A 91 12.01 -19.88 -17.80
N ARG A 92 12.04 -20.74 -16.79
CA ARG A 92 12.98 -21.87 -16.69
C ARG A 92 12.43 -23.07 -17.45
#